data_AF-A0A948WZ95-F1
#
_entry.id   AF-A0A948WZ95-F1
#
_cell.length_a   1.000
_cell.length_b   1.000
_cell.length_c   1.000
_cell.angle_alpha   90.00
_cell.angle_beta   90.00
_cell.angle_gamma   90.00
#
_symmetry.space_group_name_H-M   'P 1'
#
loop_
_entity.id
_entity.type
_entity.pdbx_description
1 polymer ?
#
loop_
_entity_poly.entity_id
_entity_poly.type
_entity_poly.pdbx_seq_one_letter_code
_entity_poly.pdbx_strand_id
1 'polypeptide(L)'
;MAATTTEATSQPPIKLGIIRCQQTEDYCPGTKCFQTVQSKQGAFAELNSSSDIELVGFTNCGGCPGKRVLARAELLLKKGANTIAFGSCVQKGLPLDFPCPFAARMKKLLQNKLPTDIRILDYTH
;
A
#
# COMPACT_ATOMS: atom_id res chain seq x y z
N MET A 1 -47.65 -9.02 -2.08
CA MET A 1 -46.33 -9.44 -2.59
C MET A 1 -45.53 -8.18 -2.87
N ALA A 2 -44.84 -7.65 -1.85
CA ALA A 2 -43.95 -6.50 -2.00
C ALA A 2 -42.55 -7.05 -2.29
N ALA A 3 -42.02 -6.71 -3.46
CA ALA A 3 -40.65 -7.03 -3.84
C ALA A 3 -39.69 -6.30 -2.90
N THR A 4 -39.09 -7.04 -1.97
CA THR A 4 -37.94 -6.57 -1.18
C THR A 4 -36.78 -6.30 -2.13
N THR A 5 -36.47 -5.02 -2.29
CA THR A 5 -35.34 -4.51 -3.04
C THR A 5 -34.06 -5.15 -2.48
N THR A 6 -33.32 -5.83 -3.33
CA THR A 6 -31.99 -6.36 -3.03
C THR A 6 -31.08 -5.20 -2.65
N GLU A 7 -30.68 -5.13 -1.38
CA GLU A 7 -29.54 -4.31 -0.95
C GLU A 7 -28.32 -4.78 -1.72
N ALA A 8 -27.92 -4.02 -2.73
CA ALA A 8 -26.63 -4.19 -3.37
C ALA A 8 -25.56 -4.05 -2.28
N THR A 9 -24.91 -5.17 -1.93
CA THR A 9 -23.80 -5.19 -0.99
C THR A 9 -22.63 -4.47 -1.63
N SER A 10 -22.62 -3.14 -1.59
CA SER A 10 -21.46 -2.35 -2.00
C SER A 10 -20.35 -2.63 -1.00
N GLN A 11 -19.42 -3.50 -1.37
CA GLN A 11 -18.22 -3.74 -0.57
C GLN A 11 -17.54 -2.40 -0.28
N PRO A 12 -17.11 -2.15 0.97
CA PRO A 12 -16.51 -0.88 1.33
C PRO A 12 -15.24 -0.63 0.52
N PRO A 13 -14.96 0.62 0.14
CA PRO A 13 -13.79 0.95 -0.67
C PRO A 13 -12.49 0.58 0.05
N ILE A 14 -11.52 0.13 -0.73
CA ILE A 14 -10.17 -0.15 -0.25
C ILE A 14 -9.47 1.18 -0.02
N LYS A 15 -9.02 1.41 1.21
CA LYS A 15 -8.33 2.63 1.61
C LYS A 15 -6.84 2.34 1.67
N LEU A 16 -6.13 2.74 0.62
CA LEU A 16 -4.75 2.39 0.37
C LEU A 16 -3.79 3.47 0.89
N GLY A 17 -2.82 3.06 1.69
CA GLY A 17 -1.61 3.82 1.98
C GLY A 17 -0.41 3.21 1.28
N ILE A 18 0.44 4.02 0.65
CA ILE A 18 1.67 3.55 -0.02
C ILE A 18 2.91 4.03 0.72
N ILE A 19 3.85 3.13 0.98
CA ILE A 19 5.15 3.41 1.58
C ILE A 19 6.25 3.08 0.57
N ARG A 20 6.93 4.12 0.05
CA ARG A 20 8.07 3.98 -0.86
C ARG A 20 9.43 4.03 -0.15
N CYS A 21 10.50 3.75 -0.89
CA CYS A 21 11.86 3.97 -0.41
C CYS A 21 12.16 5.48 -0.28
N GLN A 22 12.87 5.88 0.78
CA GLN A 22 13.35 7.26 0.93
C GLN A 22 14.49 7.58 -0.03
N GLN A 23 15.36 6.61 -0.34
CA GLN A 23 16.54 6.83 -1.20
C GLN A 23 16.20 7.10 -2.67
N THR A 24 14.94 6.86 -3.06
CA THR A 24 14.46 7.14 -4.42
C THR A 24 13.56 8.37 -4.48
N GLU A 25 13.38 9.07 -3.35
CA GLU A 25 12.25 9.99 -3.18
C GLU A 25 12.43 11.35 -3.87
N ASP A 26 13.67 11.74 -4.01
CA ASP A 26 14.16 12.97 -4.63
C ASP A 26 13.94 12.99 -6.15
N TYR A 27 14.01 11.85 -6.83
CA TYR A 27 13.87 11.78 -8.29
C TYR A 27 12.73 10.88 -8.80
N CYS A 28 12.23 9.91 -8.01
CA CYS A 28 11.04 9.16 -8.38
C CYS A 28 9.81 9.90 -7.86
N PRO A 29 8.90 10.41 -8.69
CA PRO A 29 7.67 11.08 -8.23
C PRO A 29 6.57 10.10 -7.78
N GLY A 30 6.73 8.79 -8.04
CA GLY A 30 5.70 7.78 -7.75
C GLY A 30 4.61 7.66 -8.84
N THR A 31 4.74 8.35 -9.97
CA THR A 31 3.75 8.37 -11.07
C THR A 31 3.26 6.98 -11.46
N LYS A 32 4.18 6.01 -11.65
CA LYS A 32 3.78 4.64 -12.00
C LYS A 32 2.99 3.95 -10.90
N CYS A 33 3.29 4.21 -9.63
CA CYS A 33 2.51 3.69 -8.51
C CYS A 33 1.06 4.18 -8.61
N PHE A 34 0.85 5.49 -8.83
CA PHE A 34 -0.49 6.08 -8.94
C PHE A 34 -1.24 5.62 -10.17
N GLN A 35 -0.57 5.55 -11.33
CA GLN A 35 -1.17 5.01 -12.56
C GLN A 35 -1.63 3.56 -12.36
N THR A 36 -0.82 2.73 -11.70
CA THR A 36 -1.13 1.33 -11.44
C THR A 36 -2.27 1.16 -10.43
N VAL A 37 -2.42 2.07 -9.45
CA VAL A 37 -3.63 2.15 -8.60
C VAL A 37 -4.86 2.47 -9.46
N GLN A 38 -4.78 3.52 -10.29
CA GLN A 38 -5.90 3.98 -11.11
C GLN A 38 -6.35 2.91 -12.11
N SER A 39 -5.41 2.19 -12.72
CA SER A 39 -5.70 1.12 -13.68
C SER A 39 -5.97 -0.23 -13.01
N LYS A 40 -5.92 -0.33 -11.68
CA LYS A 40 -6.07 -1.57 -10.89
C LYS A 40 -5.16 -2.70 -11.39
N GLN A 41 -3.90 -2.39 -11.71
CA GLN A 41 -2.90 -3.33 -12.23
C GLN A 41 -1.87 -3.71 -11.16
N GLY A 42 -0.91 -4.59 -11.50
CA GLY A 42 0.18 -4.98 -10.61
C GLY A 42 -0.35 -5.66 -9.35
N ALA A 43 0.14 -5.24 -8.18
CA ALA A 43 -0.34 -5.75 -6.89
C ALA A 43 -1.78 -5.34 -6.55
N PHE A 44 -2.42 -4.50 -7.37
CA PHE A 44 -3.82 -4.11 -7.17
C PHE A 44 -4.80 -4.96 -7.99
N ALA A 45 -4.31 -5.77 -8.94
CA ALA A 45 -5.16 -6.68 -9.70
C ALA A 45 -5.69 -7.85 -8.84
N GLU A 46 -4.97 -8.20 -7.78
CA GLU A 46 -5.38 -9.19 -6.75
C GLU A 46 -6.42 -8.62 -5.76
N LEU A 47 -6.68 -7.32 -5.80
CA LEU A 47 -7.74 -6.71 -5.00
C LEU A 47 -9.06 -6.85 -5.75
N ASN A 48 -10.10 -7.34 -5.06
CA ASN A 48 -11.45 -7.57 -5.61
C ASN A 48 -11.84 -6.55 -6.68
N SER A 49 -12.09 -7.01 -7.91
CA SER A 49 -12.33 -6.17 -9.09
C SER A 49 -13.48 -5.18 -8.93
N SER A 50 -14.44 -5.50 -8.06
CA SER A 50 -15.63 -4.71 -7.76
C SER A 50 -15.42 -3.63 -6.68
N SER A 51 -14.30 -3.63 -5.96
CA SER A 51 -14.02 -2.62 -4.94
C SER A 51 -13.21 -1.46 -5.53
N ASP A 52 -13.60 -0.23 -5.21
CA ASP A 52 -12.82 0.95 -5.55
C ASP A 52 -11.64 1.13 -4.60
N ILE A 53 -10.53 1.67 -5.13
CA ILE A 53 -9.32 1.94 -4.37
C ILE A 53 -9.19 3.45 -4.18
N GLU A 54 -9.31 3.90 -2.94
CA GLU A 54 -9.06 5.26 -2.50
C GLU A 54 -7.62 5.36 -1.98
N LEU A 55 -6.80 6.23 -2.58
CA LEU A 55 -5.45 6.50 -2.07
C LEU A 55 -5.54 7.49 -0.89
N VAL A 56 -5.35 6.98 0.33
CA VAL A 56 -5.35 7.77 1.57
C VAL A 56 -4.05 8.53 1.77
N GLY A 57 -2.93 7.98 1.30
CA GLY A 57 -1.64 8.64 1.45
C GLY A 57 -0.48 7.93 0.77
N PHE A 58 0.56 8.71 0.53
CA PHE A 58 1.81 8.27 -0.07
C PHE A 58 2.97 8.87 0.71
N THR A 59 3.86 8.03 1.23
CA THR A 59 4.98 8.47 2.07
C THR A 59 6.21 7.59 1.86
N ASN A 60 7.36 8.00 2.41
CA ASN A 60 8.58 7.19 2.41
C ASN A 60 8.69 6.30 3.67
N CYS A 61 9.55 5.30 3.63
CA CYS A 61 9.82 4.39 4.75
C CYS A 61 10.55 5.05 5.95
N GLY A 62 11.00 6.29 5.80
CA GLY A 62 11.73 7.05 6.81
C GLY A 62 13.23 6.75 6.89
N GLY A 63 13.79 6.07 5.89
CA GLY A 63 15.23 5.87 5.72
C GLY A 63 15.76 4.56 6.30
N CYS A 64 16.97 4.18 5.86
CA CYS A 64 17.66 2.99 6.36
C CYS A 64 18.02 3.15 7.85
N PRO A 65 17.81 2.14 8.71
CA PRO A 65 17.50 0.73 8.40
C PRO A 65 15.99 0.39 8.52
N GLY A 66 15.09 1.32 8.18
CA GLY A 66 13.63 1.07 8.13
C GLY A 66 12.89 1.20 9.46
N LYS A 67 13.53 1.73 10.53
CA LYS A 67 12.95 1.79 11.88
C LYS A 67 11.66 2.63 11.97
N ARG A 68 11.50 3.61 11.08
CA ARG A 68 10.37 4.55 11.09
C ARG A 68 9.15 4.02 10.33
N VAL A 69 9.25 2.89 9.62
CA VAL A 69 8.18 2.35 8.77
C VAL A 69 6.88 2.10 9.56
N LEU A 70 7.00 1.66 10.82
CA LEU A 70 5.85 1.40 11.67
C LEU A 70 5.04 2.67 11.94
N ALA A 71 5.71 3.75 12.37
CA ALA A 71 5.06 5.03 12.60
C ALA A 71 4.42 5.61 11.33
N ARG A 72 5.00 5.35 10.15
CA ARG A 72 4.42 5.74 8.85
C ARG A 72 3.13 4.97 8.58
N ALA A 73 3.14 3.66 8.77
CA ALA A 73 1.96 2.82 8.60
C ALA A 73 0.86 3.18 9.61
N GLU A 74 1.19 3.33 10.89
CA GLU A 74 0.24 3.75 11.93
C GLU A 74 -0.42 5.09 11.62
N LEU A 75 0.33 6.05 11.06
CA LEU A 75 -0.24 7.32 10.64
C LEU A 75 -1.21 7.14 9.46
N LEU A 76 -0.89 6.30 8.48
CA LEU A 76 -1.80 5.97 7.37
C LEU A 76 -3.09 5.30 7.88
N LEU A 77 -2.98 4.35 8.81
CA LEU A 77 -4.12 3.70 9.46
C LEU A 77 -4.97 4.72 10.24
N LYS A 78 -4.34 5.63 10.99
CA LYS A 78 -5.04 6.73 11.69
C LYS A 78 -5.78 7.67 10.72
N LYS A 79 -5.36 7.74 9.46
CA LYS A 79 -6.05 8.47 8.38
C LYS A 79 -7.08 7.62 7.64
N GLY A 80 -7.28 6.37 8.05
CA GLY A 80 -8.31 5.47 7.55
C GLY A 80 -7.81 4.42 6.57
N ALA A 81 -6.50 4.27 6.35
CA ALA A 81 -5.99 3.20 5.50
C ALA A 81 -6.27 1.82 6.11
N ASN A 82 -6.85 0.92 5.32
CA ASN A 82 -7.04 -0.49 5.67
C ASN A 82 -6.09 -1.42 4.89
N THR A 83 -5.36 -0.87 3.92
CA THR A 83 -4.37 -1.58 3.12
C THR A 83 -3.10 -0.74 3.05
N ILE A 84 -1.94 -1.37 3.26
CA ILE A 84 -0.62 -0.76 3.08
C ILE A 84 0.08 -1.45 1.92
N ALA A 85 0.59 -0.70 0.95
CA ALA A 85 1.45 -1.24 -0.10
C ALA A 85 2.87 -0.69 0.02
N PHE A 86 3.86 -1.56 -0.09
CA PHE A 86 5.23 -1.13 -0.34
C PHE A 86 5.37 -0.70 -1.80
N GLY A 87 6.06 0.41 -2.04
CA GLY A 87 6.48 0.80 -3.39
C GLY A 87 7.43 -0.24 -3.99
N SER A 88 7.41 -0.41 -5.32
CA SER A 88 8.27 -1.37 -6.00
C SER A 88 9.77 -1.08 -5.81
N CYS A 89 10.14 0.17 -5.50
CA CYS A 89 11.47 0.56 -5.08
C CYS A 89 11.96 -0.09 -3.78
N VAL A 90 11.07 -0.62 -2.94
CA VAL A 90 11.45 -1.30 -1.71
C VAL A 90 11.78 -2.77 -1.98
N GLN A 91 10.86 -3.52 -2.56
CA GLN A 91 11.04 -4.98 -2.73
C GLN A 91 11.66 -5.36 -4.07
N LYS A 92 11.24 -4.72 -5.18
CA LYS A 92 11.79 -4.99 -6.51
C LYS A 92 13.04 -4.17 -6.84
N GLY A 93 13.34 -3.13 -6.06
CA GLY A 93 14.50 -2.26 -6.28
C GLY A 93 14.37 -1.27 -7.43
N LEU A 94 13.20 -1.19 -8.08
CA LEU A 94 12.99 -0.31 -9.23
C LEU A 94 12.77 1.15 -8.77
N PRO A 95 13.49 2.15 -9.30
CA PRO A 95 14.23 2.11 -10.58
C PRO A 95 15.75 1.91 -10.46
N LEU A 96 16.31 1.68 -9.27
CA LEU A 96 17.77 1.58 -9.06
C LEU A 96 18.35 0.17 -9.33
N ASP A 97 17.49 -0.80 -9.63
CA ASP A 97 17.84 -2.22 -9.67
C ASP A 97 18.53 -2.70 -8.37
N PHE A 98 18.14 -2.08 -7.25
CA PHE A 98 18.72 -2.34 -5.94
C PHE A 98 17.61 -2.56 -4.91
N PRO A 99 17.19 -3.81 -4.66
CA PRO A 99 16.21 -4.14 -3.63
C PRO A 99 16.67 -3.71 -2.24
N CYS A 100 15.73 -3.20 -1.43
CA CYS A 100 16.05 -2.77 -0.08
C CYS A 100 16.46 -3.98 0.79
N PRO A 101 17.64 -3.97 1.42
CA PRO A 101 18.08 -5.07 2.29
C PRO A 101 17.22 -5.20 3.56
N PHE A 102 16.43 -4.17 3.89
CA PHE A 102 15.56 -4.15 5.06
C PHE A 102 14.10 -4.45 4.72
N ALA A 103 13.74 -4.74 3.46
CA ALA A 103 12.36 -4.95 3.04
C ALA A 103 11.64 -6.03 3.86
N ALA A 104 12.23 -7.22 3.97
CA ALA A 104 11.66 -8.33 4.74
C ALA A 104 11.49 -7.98 6.23
N ARG A 105 12.47 -7.26 6.81
CA ARG A 105 12.42 -6.80 8.20
C ARG A 105 11.29 -5.80 8.40
N MET A 106 11.13 -4.83 7.50
CA MET A 106 10.05 -3.84 7.56
C MET A 106 8.69 -4.52 7.45
N LYS A 107 8.51 -5.43 6.48
CA LYS A 107 7.26 -6.20 6.33
C LYS A 107 6.92 -6.97 7.60
N LYS A 108 7.87 -7.74 8.15
CA LYS A 108 7.68 -8.50 9.38
C LYS A 108 7.36 -7.61 10.57
N LEU A 109 7.98 -6.44 10.67
CA LEU A 109 7.66 -5.46 11.71
C LEU A 109 6.20 -4.98 11.61
N LEU A 110 5.73 -4.65 10.41
CA LEU A 110 4.34 -4.24 10.20
C LEU A 110 3.37 -5.38 10.51
N GLN A 111 3.62 -6.59 10.01
CA GLN A 111 2.78 -7.77 10.28
C GLN A 111 2.67 -8.09 11.78
N ASN A 112 3.73 -7.86 12.55
CA ASN A 112 3.75 -8.15 13.98
C ASN A 112 3.12 -7.05 14.85
N LYS A 113 3.00 -5.83 14.34
CA LYS A 113 2.64 -4.65 15.15
C LYS A 113 1.35 -3.98 14.72
N LEU A 114 0.94 -4.15 13.48
CA LEU A 114 -0.35 -3.67 12.98
C LEU A 114 -1.46 -4.69 13.30
N PRO A 115 -2.72 -4.24 13.37
CA PRO A 115 -3.87 -5.15 13.45
C PRO A 115 -3.91 -6.18 12.31
N THR A 116 -4.42 -7.38 12.60
CA THR A 116 -4.38 -8.54 11.68
C THR A 116 -5.28 -8.41 10.45
N ASP A 117 -6.26 -7.51 10.49
CA ASP A 117 -7.17 -7.18 9.38
C ASP A 117 -6.55 -6.23 8.36
N ILE A 118 -5.38 -5.64 8.66
CA ILE A 118 -4.65 -4.78 7.74
C ILE A 118 -3.97 -5.62 6.66
N ARG A 119 -4.34 -5.37 5.40
CA ARG A 119 -3.71 -6.00 4.25
C ARG A 119 -2.38 -5.32 3.95
N ILE A 120 -1.32 -6.11 3.73
CA ILE A 120 0.01 -5.60 3.38
C ILE A 120 0.41 -6.16 2.01
N LEU A 121 0.59 -5.26 1.03
CA LEU A 121 1.05 -5.58 -0.32
C LEU A 121 2.55 -5.33 -0.46
N ASP A 122 3.21 -6.20 -1.21
CA ASP A 122 4.66 -6.28 -1.30
C ASP A 122 5.27 -5.31 -2.31
N TYR A 123 4.49 -4.91 -3.31
CA TYR A 123 4.92 -4.01 -4.38
C TYR A 123 3.71 -3.24 -4.91
N THR A 124 3.94 -2.37 -5.90
CA THR A 124 2.86 -1.66 -6.60
C THR A 124 2.76 -2.13 -8.05
N HIS A 125 3.85 -2.01 -8.80
CA HIS A 125 4.02 -2.43 -10.19
C HIS A 125 5.18 -3.41 -10.35
#